data_AF-A0A3D0DR18-F1
#
_entry.id   AF-A0A3D0DR18-F1
#
_cell.length_a   1.000
_cell.length_b   1.000
_cell.length_c   1.000
_cell.angle_alpha   90.00
_cell.angle_beta   90.00
_cell.angle_gamma   90.00
#
_symmetry.space_group_name_H-M   'P 1'
#
loop_
_entity.id
_entity.type
_entity.pdbx_description
1 polymer ?
#
loop_
_entity_poly.entity_id
_entity_poly.type
_entity_poly.pdbx_seq_one_letter_code
_entity_poly.pdbx_strand_id
1 'polypeptide(L)'
;MGDDELRVVASKLIDELMAKLTFPAITDPDELKRFVLDEAVGLGVLESLMADDSVTEVMVNGAEEIFVERDGQTGRSDIAFSSEKALMGVIERIVSPIGRRVDESSPLCDARLKDGSRVNIVIRPIALKGPTISIRKFAKKRLMVDDLVRFGSVDAAMVAFLKICVEQKKNIVISGGTGSGKTTLLNIISNLIPPRERIVTIEDAAELKLYHDNLITLEARPANVEGRGAVTIRDLVRNALRMRPDRIVVGECRGGEALDMLQAMNTGHDGSLTTAHANSPRDMLSRLEVMVMMGGMDLPVMAIREQVASAVQIIVQQTRFACGTRKVTSITEITGMERGVIQMQEIFRFQRLGFYDNGKIRGQFVPTGYVPTFYEELRDYGVELDLGIFGAERADLQMGHASNG
;
A
#
# COMPACT_ATOMS: atom_id res chain seq x y z
N MET A 1 27.10 -20.21 -7.72
CA MET A 1 25.96 -21.13 -7.59
C MET A 1 24.75 -20.32 -7.22
N GLY A 2 23.65 -20.49 -7.96
CA GLY A 2 22.36 -19.95 -7.51
C GLY A 2 21.83 -20.75 -6.33
N ASP A 3 20.95 -20.17 -5.51
CA ASP A 3 20.38 -20.85 -4.33
C ASP A 3 19.68 -22.16 -4.69
N ASP A 4 19.10 -22.27 -5.88
CA ASP A 4 18.47 -23.51 -6.36
C ASP A 4 19.50 -24.62 -6.62
N GLU A 5 20.67 -24.27 -7.17
CA GLU A 5 21.77 -25.22 -7.34
C GLU A 5 22.34 -25.64 -5.97
N LEU A 6 22.47 -24.70 -5.04
CA LEU A 6 22.90 -24.98 -3.66
C LEU A 6 21.90 -25.90 -2.96
N ARG A 7 20.60 -25.69 -3.16
CA ARG A 7 19.53 -26.53 -2.60
C ARG A 7 19.55 -27.94 -3.18
N VAL A 8 19.80 -28.10 -4.48
CA VAL A 8 19.95 -29.42 -5.13
C VAL A 8 21.19 -30.15 -4.61
N VAL A 9 22.33 -29.46 -4.51
CA VAL A 9 23.58 -30.06 -4.00
C VAL A 9 23.45 -30.44 -2.53
N ALA A 10 22.91 -29.55 -1.69
CA ALA A 10 22.66 -29.82 -0.27
C ALA A 10 21.68 -30.99 -0.08
N SER A 11 20.60 -31.05 -0.86
CA SER A 11 19.63 -32.15 -0.82
C SER A 11 20.30 -33.50 -1.10
N LYS A 12 21.15 -33.59 -2.13
CA LYS A 12 21.90 -34.82 -2.47
C LYS A 12 22.86 -35.24 -1.35
N LEU A 13 23.60 -34.30 -0.77
CA LEU A 13 24.50 -34.57 0.36
C LEU A 13 23.75 -35.06 1.59
N ILE A 14 22.58 -34.47 1.87
CA ILE A 14 21.72 -34.92 2.97
C ILE A 14 21.22 -36.34 2.70
N ASP A 15 20.80 -36.66 1.47
CA ASP A 15 20.40 -38.03 1.09
C ASP A 15 21.52 -39.05 1.31
N GLU A 16 22.75 -38.72 0.92
CA GLU A 16 23.92 -39.57 1.13
C GLU A 16 24.26 -39.77 2.61
N LEU A 17 24.05 -38.75 3.46
CA LEU A 17 24.27 -38.84 4.90
C LEU A 17 23.14 -39.63 5.59
N MET A 18 21.88 -39.38 5.22
CA MET A 18 20.71 -40.09 5.72
C MET A 18 20.81 -41.59 5.43
N ALA A 19 21.32 -41.98 4.25
CA ALA A 19 21.55 -43.38 3.91
C ALA A 19 22.64 -44.08 4.76
N LYS A 20 23.52 -43.32 5.43
CA LYS A 20 24.62 -43.83 6.26
C LYS A 20 24.33 -43.81 7.76
N LEU A 21 23.25 -43.13 8.17
CA LEU A 21 22.90 -42.91 9.57
C LEU A 21 21.69 -43.77 9.96
N THR A 22 21.64 -44.18 11.22
CA THR A 22 20.49 -44.90 11.79
C THR A 22 19.68 -43.91 12.62
N PHE A 23 18.43 -43.66 12.22
CA PHE A 23 17.55 -42.72 12.91
C PHE A 23 16.67 -43.44 13.93
N PRO A 24 16.33 -42.80 15.06
CA PRO A 24 15.29 -43.30 15.96
C PRO A 24 13.96 -43.45 15.21
N ALA A 25 13.15 -44.46 15.58
CA ALA A 25 11.89 -44.80 14.90
C ALA A 25 10.79 -43.71 14.91
N ILE A 26 11.04 -42.55 15.53
CA ILE A 26 10.10 -41.45 15.73
C ILE A 26 10.31 -40.33 14.70
N THR A 27 11.39 -40.35 13.91
CA THR A 27 11.71 -39.27 12.99
C THR A 27 11.22 -39.59 11.59
N ASP A 28 10.26 -38.83 11.07
CA ASP A 28 9.94 -38.81 9.65
C ASP A 28 11.18 -38.33 8.88
N PRO A 29 11.83 -39.19 8.06
CA PRO A 29 13.06 -38.84 7.35
C PRO A 29 12.90 -37.65 6.41
N ASP A 30 11.72 -37.49 5.80
CA ASP A 30 11.45 -36.40 4.86
C ASP A 30 11.27 -35.07 5.59
N GLU A 31 10.64 -35.09 6.77
CA GLU A 31 10.50 -33.91 7.63
C GLU A 31 11.87 -33.45 8.16
N LEU A 32 12.71 -34.38 8.62
CA LEU A 32 14.07 -34.06 9.07
C LEU A 32 14.91 -33.49 7.93
N LYS A 33 14.86 -34.12 6.74
CA LYS A 33 15.57 -33.64 5.55
C LYS A 33 15.16 -32.20 5.22
N ARG A 34 13.85 -31.92 5.23
CA ARG A 34 13.33 -30.57 4.95
C ARG A 34 13.83 -29.57 5.99
N PHE A 35 13.77 -29.92 7.28
CA PHE A 35 14.24 -29.06 8.37
C PHE A 35 15.73 -28.70 8.22
N VAL A 36 16.59 -29.71 8.02
CA VAL A 36 18.04 -29.51 7.85
C VAL A 36 18.34 -28.67 6.62
N LEU A 37 17.62 -28.92 5.53
CA LEU A 37 17.80 -28.18 4.29
C LEU A 37 17.35 -26.72 4.42
N ASP A 38 16.20 -26.47 5.05
CA ASP A 38 15.72 -25.12 5.34
C ASP A 38 16.67 -24.36 6.30
N GLU A 39 17.27 -25.04 7.28
CA GLU A 39 18.27 -24.44 8.19
C GLU A 39 19.64 -24.20 7.52
N ALA A 40 20.04 -25.04 6.57
CA ALA A 40 21.31 -24.91 5.85
C ALA A 40 21.27 -23.83 4.76
N VAL A 41 20.22 -23.80 3.93
CA VAL A 41 20.17 -22.96 2.72
C VAL A 41 18.97 -22.01 2.66
N GLY A 42 17.98 -22.16 3.53
CA GLY A 42 16.77 -21.33 3.56
C GLY A 42 16.70 -20.36 4.75
N LEU A 43 15.48 -19.95 5.08
CA LEU A 43 15.17 -19.09 6.22
C LEU A 43 14.98 -19.88 7.54
N GLY A 44 15.46 -21.13 7.60
CA GLY A 44 15.31 -22.02 8.75
C GLY A 44 13.84 -22.25 9.09
N VAL A 45 13.51 -22.16 10.37
CA VAL A 45 12.14 -22.37 10.87
C VAL A 45 11.11 -21.41 10.27
N LEU A 46 11.55 -20.24 9.77
CA LEU A 46 10.66 -19.26 9.16
C LEU A 46 10.07 -19.73 7.83
N GLU A 47 10.70 -20.67 7.11
CA GLU A 47 10.21 -21.17 5.82
C GLU A 47 8.76 -21.68 5.92
N SER A 48 8.44 -22.38 7.01
CA SER A 48 7.08 -22.87 7.28
C SER A 48 6.05 -21.74 7.39
N LEU A 49 6.39 -20.65 8.09
CA LEU A 49 5.53 -19.47 8.24
C LEU A 49 5.44 -18.64 6.96
N MET A 50 6.53 -18.56 6.21
CA MET A 50 6.57 -17.85 4.93
C MET A 50 5.73 -18.58 3.89
N ALA A 51 5.68 -19.91 3.92
CA ALA A 51 4.83 -20.72 3.05
C ALA A 51 3.33 -20.65 3.40
N ASP A 52 2.97 -20.45 4.67
CA ASP A 52 1.58 -20.39 5.15
C ASP A 52 0.87 -19.09 4.72
N ASP A 53 0.01 -19.17 3.70
CA ASP A 53 -0.72 -18.01 3.16
C ASP A 53 -1.69 -17.34 4.15
N SER A 54 -2.02 -17.97 5.28
CA SER A 54 -2.82 -17.34 6.34
C SER A 54 -2.02 -16.34 7.17
N VAL A 55 -0.69 -16.45 7.18
CA VAL A 55 0.21 -15.55 7.91
C VAL A 55 0.48 -14.32 7.07
N THR A 56 0.25 -13.14 7.66
CA THR A 56 0.49 -11.83 7.04
C THR A 56 1.76 -11.16 7.57
N GLU A 57 2.11 -11.38 8.84
CA GLU A 57 3.30 -10.83 9.48
C GLU A 57 3.98 -11.87 10.38
N VAL A 58 5.31 -11.83 10.46
CA VAL A 58 6.12 -12.66 11.36
C VAL A 58 7.02 -11.74 12.18
N MET A 59 6.99 -11.90 13.50
CA MET A 59 7.76 -11.08 14.45
C MET A 59 8.60 -12.00 15.33
N VAL A 60 9.91 -11.95 15.16
CA VAL A 60 10.90 -12.67 15.95
C VAL A 60 11.48 -11.69 16.96
N ASN A 61 11.09 -11.83 18.23
CA ASN A 61 11.60 -11.00 19.34
C ASN A 61 12.86 -11.60 20.00
N GLY A 62 13.23 -12.81 19.60
CA GLY A 62 14.40 -13.56 20.02
C GLY A 62 14.31 -15.00 19.49
N ALA A 63 15.34 -15.81 19.72
CA ALA A 63 15.38 -17.18 19.20
C ALA A 63 14.18 -18.03 19.63
N GLU A 64 13.66 -17.83 20.84
CA GLU A 64 12.56 -18.61 21.44
C GLU A 64 11.20 -17.91 21.40
N GLU A 65 11.15 -16.67 20.90
CA GLU A 65 9.97 -15.81 20.99
C GLU A 65 9.56 -15.33 19.60
N ILE A 66 8.67 -16.09 18.96
CA ILE A 66 8.13 -15.81 17.63
C ILE A 66 6.62 -15.58 17.73
N PHE A 67 6.15 -14.49 17.14
CA PHE A 67 4.73 -14.16 16.96
C PHE A 67 4.40 -14.10 15.48
N VAL A 68 3.13 -14.33 15.16
CA VAL A 68 2.60 -14.24 13.82
C VAL A 68 1.25 -13.55 13.81
N GLU A 69 0.98 -12.78 12.76
CA GLU A 69 -0.35 -12.23 12.50
C GLU A 69 -1.12 -13.15 11.54
N ARG A 70 -2.33 -13.54 11.93
CA ARG A 70 -3.32 -14.22 11.08
C ARG A 70 -4.64 -13.47 11.17
N ASP A 71 -5.25 -13.18 10.02
CA ASP A 71 -6.53 -12.46 9.94
C ASP A 71 -6.58 -11.15 10.76
N GLY A 72 -5.45 -10.45 10.88
CA GLY A 72 -5.31 -9.21 11.64
C GLY A 72 -5.23 -9.39 13.17
N GLN A 73 -5.05 -10.61 13.66
CA GLN A 73 -4.83 -10.94 15.07
C GLN A 73 -3.42 -11.52 15.27
N THR A 74 -2.70 -11.02 16.27
CA THR A 74 -1.36 -11.48 16.62
C THR A 74 -1.41 -12.57 17.68
N GLY A 75 -0.68 -13.66 17.47
CA GLY A 75 -0.55 -14.76 18.42
C GLY A 75 0.88 -15.30 18.48
N ARG A 76 1.23 -15.94 19.60
CA ARG A 76 2.53 -16.62 19.75
C ARG A 76 2.54 -17.88 18.88
N SER A 77 3.65 -18.13 18.19
CA SER A 77 3.89 -19.34 17.42
C SER A 77 4.55 -20.40 18.30
N ASP A 78 4.30 -21.68 18.00
CA ASP A 78 4.92 -22.82 18.69
C ASP A 78 6.34 -23.14 18.17
N ILE A 79 6.75 -22.48 17.08
CA ILE A 79 8.09 -22.68 16.51
C ILE A 79 9.11 -21.75 17.18
N ALA A 80 10.34 -22.23 17.27
CA ALA A 80 11.49 -21.49 17.79
C ALA A 80 12.75 -21.83 16.99
N PHE A 81 13.72 -20.92 16.95
CA PHE A 81 15.05 -21.21 16.45
C PHE A 81 15.80 -22.13 17.42
N SER A 82 16.70 -22.95 16.87
CA SER A 82 17.57 -23.84 17.64
C SER A 82 18.54 -23.08 18.57
N SER A 83 18.91 -21.85 18.21
CA SER A 83 19.76 -20.96 19.00
C SER A 83 19.76 -19.53 18.44
N GLU A 84 20.28 -18.56 19.19
CA GLU A 84 20.58 -17.22 18.66
C GLU A 84 21.56 -17.27 17.47
N LYS A 85 22.48 -18.25 17.45
CA LYS A 85 23.43 -18.43 16.34
C LYS A 85 22.70 -18.84 15.05
N ALA A 86 21.68 -19.70 15.14
CA ALA A 86 20.87 -20.07 13.99
C ALA A 86 20.06 -18.88 13.46
N LEU A 87 19.50 -18.06 14.35
CA LEU A 87 18.82 -16.81 13.98
C LEU A 87 19.77 -15.84 13.27
N MET A 88 21.00 -15.66 13.79
CA MET A 88 22.02 -14.84 13.12
C MET A 88 22.40 -15.40 11.73
N GLY A 89 22.51 -16.72 11.58
CA GLY A 89 22.74 -17.35 10.27
C GLY A 89 21.62 -17.05 9.26
N VAL A 90 20.37 -17.02 9.70
CA VAL A 90 19.24 -16.58 8.85
C VAL A 90 19.35 -15.10 8.50
N ILE A 91 19.70 -14.23 9.46
CA ILE A 91 19.92 -12.79 9.21
C ILE A 91 20.99 -12.60 8.12
N GLU A 92 22.13 -13.29 8.22
CA GLU A 92 23.21 -13.22 7.24
C GLU A 92 22.73 -13.64 5.84
N ARG A 93 21.93 -14.71 5.73
CA ARG A 93 21.34 -15.15 4.45
C ARG A 93 20.34 -14.16 3.87
N ILE A 94 19.62 -13.42 4.70
CA ILE A 94 18.70 -12.37 4.23
C ILE A 94 19.49 -11.17 3.66
N VAL A 95 20.57 -10.75 4.33
CA VAL A 95 21.25 -9.48 4.02
C VAL A 95 22.39 -9.61 3.01
N SER A 96 23.04 -10.78 2.92
CA SER A 96 24.19 -10.98 2.03
C SER A 96 23.86 -10.76 0.54
N PRO A 97 22.74 -11.28 -0.01
CA PRO A 97 22.43 -11.12 -1.43
C PRO A 97 22.20 -9.66 -1.86
N ILE A 98 21.76 -8.80 -0.94
CA ILE A 98 21.50 -7.38 -1.20
C ILE A 98 22.72 -6.49 -0.94
N GLY A 99 23.89 -7.08 -0.67
CA GLY A 99 25.15 -6.37 -0.42
C GLY A 99 25.12 -5.54 0.87
N ARG A 100 24.25 -5.87 1.81
CA ARG A 100 24.18 -5.22 3.13
C ARG A 100 24.94 -6.04 4.16
N ARG A 101 25.37 -5.38 5.24
CA ARG A 101 26.01 -5.99 6.40
C ARG A 101 25.23 -5.63 7.65
N VAL A 102 25.14 -6.60 8.56
CA VAL A 102 24.53 -6.44 9.88
C VAL A 102 25.52 -6.97 10.89
N ASP A 103 26.12 -6.06 11.65
CA ASP A 103 27.08 -6.34 12.70
C ASP A 103 26.98 -5.27 13.80
N GLU A 104 27.78 -5.36 14.86
CA GLU A 104 27.72 -4.44 16.00
C GLU A 104 27.94 -2.97 15.61
N SER A 105 28.62 -2.70 14.49
CA SER A 105 28.85 -1.34 13.97
C SER A 105 27.67 -0.82 13.15
N SER A 106 26.86 -1.72 12.58
CA SER A 106 25.66 -1.43 11.80
C SER A 106 24.51 -2.35 12.24
N PRO A 107 23.95 -2.15 13.45
CA PRO A 107 23.05 -3.13 14.07
C PRO A 107 21.62 -3.09 13.54
N LEU A 108 21.30 -2.18 12.61
CA LEU A 108 19.97 -1.97 12.02
C LEU A 108 20.02 -2.24 10.53
N CYS A 109 19.06 -3.02 10.02
CA CYS A 109 18.96 -3.25 8.57
C CYS A 109 17.53 -3.50 8.12
N ASP A 110 17.11 -2.74 7.11
CA ASP A 110 15.97 -3.07 6.28
C ASP A 110 16.41 -3.88 5.05
N ALA A 111 15.67 -4.93 4.73
CA ALA A 111 15.95 -5.85 3.65
C ALA A 111 14.66 -6.27 2.93
N ARG A 112 14.83 -6.96 1.79
CA ARG A 112 13.73 -7.56 1.04
C ARG A 112 14.07 -9.00 0.69
N LEU A 113 13.13 -9.90 0.94
CA LEU A 113 13.21 -11.30 0.55
C LEU A 113 12.90 -11.47 -0.94
N LYS A 114 13.25 -12.62 -1.50
CA LYS A 114 13.04 -12.92 -2.93
C LYS A 114 11.58 -12.87 -3.36
N ASP A 115 10.66 -13.18 -2.45
CA ASP A 115 9.21 -13.12 -2.69
C ASP A 115 8.65 -11.68 -2.64
N GLY A 116 9.49 -10.68 -2.33
CA GLY A 116 9.09 -9.28 -2.17
C GLY A 116 8.76 -8.89 -0.72
N SER A 117 8.77 -9.83 0.22
CA SER A 117 8.46 -9.56 1.63
C SER A 117 9.49 -8.61 2.23
N ARG A 118 9.01 -7.65 3.04
CA ARG A 118 9.87 -6.64 3.68
C ARG A 118 10.34 -7.16 5.03
N VAL A 119 11.62 -6.95 5.32
CA VAL A 119 12.25 -7.42 6.56
C VAL A 119 12.92 -6.25 7.25
N ASN A 120 12.62 -6.06 8.52
CA ASN A 120 13.39 -5.20 9.42
C ASN A 120 14.18 -6.07 10.40
N ILE A 121 15.45 -5.75 10.61
CA ILE A 121 16.38 -6.50 11.45
C ILE A 121 17.03 -5.54 12.44
N VAL A 122 17.07 -5.93 13.70
CA VAL A 122 17.80 -5.23 14.77
C VAL A 122 18.59 -6.24 15.59
N ILE A 123 19.89 -6.02 15.74
CA ILE A 123 20.79 -6.87 16.54
C ILE A 123 21.41 -6.12 17.72
N ARG A 124 22.23 -6.81 18.51
CA ARG A 124 23.03 -6.20 19.58
C ARG A 124 24.00 -5.16 18.99
N PRO A 125 24.31 -4.08 19.74
CA PRO A 125 23.92 -3.80 21.12
C PRO A 125 22.51 -3.17 21.29
N ILE A 126 21.78 -2.90 20.20
CA ILE A 126 20.49 -2.19 20.26
C ILE A 126 19.36 -3.12 20.74
N ALA A 127 19.30 -4.35 20.22
CA ALA A 127 18.35 -5.36 20.69
C ALA A 127 18.91 -6.13 21.90
N LEU A 128 18.60 -5.66 23.11
CA LEU A 128 19.17 -6.17 24.36
C LEU A 128 18.86 -7.64 24.66
N LYS A 129 17.74 -8.16 24.15
CA LYS A 129 17.30 -9.55 24.34
C LYS A 129 17.85 -10.53 23.30
N GLY A 130 18.65 -10.05 22.34
CA GLY A 130 19.13 -10.84 21.21
C GLY A 130 18.62 -10.30 19.88
N PRO A 131 19.00 -10.92 18.75
CA PRO A 131 18.58 -10.48 17.41
C PRO A 131 17.06 -10.52 17.25
N THR A 132 16.53 -9.57 16.48
CA THR A 132 15.09 -9.48 16.17
C THR A 132 14.85 -9.32 14.67
N ILE A 133 13.73 -9.85 14.21
CA ILE A 133 13.29 -9.77 12.81
C ILE A 133 11.81 -9.44 12.78
N SER A 134 11.40 -8.45 11.99
CA SER A 134 9.99 -8.22 11.64
C SER A 134 9.81 -8.38 10.14
N ILE A 135 9.02 -9.38 9.72
CA ILE A 135 8.71 -9.66 8.33
C ILE A 135 7.26 -9.29 8.06
N ARG A 136 7.05 -8.40 7.10
CA ARG A 136 5.73 -8.16 6.50
C ARG A 136 5.66 -8.87 5.17
N LYS A 137 4.84 -9.94 5.11
CA LYS A 137 4.78 -10.81 3.94
C LYS A 137 4.22 -10.07 2.75
N PHE A 138 4.79 -10.36 1.58
CA PHE A 138 4.25 -9.90 0.32
C PHE A 138 2.94 -10.66 0.03
N ALA A 139 1.84 -9.93 -0.13
CA ALA A 139 0.54 -10.55 -0.36
C ALA A 139 0.52 -11.26 -1.72
N LYS A 140 0.39 -12.60 -1.71
CA LYS A 140 0.29 -13.40 -2.94
C LYS A 140 -1.04 -13.18 -3.67
N LYS A 141 -2.14 -13.10 -2.91
CA LYS A 141 -3.48 -12.88 -3.45
C LYS A 141 -3.71 -11.40 -3.73
N ARG A 142 -3.93 -11.06 -5.00
CA ARG A 142 -4.28 -9.71 -5.43
C ARG A 142 -5.78 -9.51 -5.22
N LEU A 143 -6.14 -8.46 -4.50
CA LEU A 143 -7.53 -8.06 -4.36
C LEU A 143 -7.97 -7.29 -5.60
N MET A 144 -9.17 -7.60 -6.08
CA MET A 144 -9.85 -6.92 -7.17
C MET A 144 -10.97 -6.04 -6.61
N VAL A 145 -11.55 -5.19 -7.48
CA VAL A 145 -12.64 -4.29 -7.08
C VAL A 145 -13.85 -5.05 -6.51
N ASP A 146 -14.20 -6.19 -7.09
CA ASP A 146 -15.31 -7.04 -6.63
C ASP A 146 -15.06 -7.61 -5.22
N ASP A 147 -13.79 -7.81 -4.84
CA ASP A 147 -13.46 -8.24 -3.49
C ASP A 147 -13.79 -7.15 -2.47
N LEU A 148 -13.56 -5.87 -2.78
CA LEU A 148 -13.90 -4.76 -1.89
C LEU A 148 -15.42 -4.66 -1.67
N VAL A 149 -16.20 -4.85 -2.73
CA VAL A 149 -17.67 -4.88 -2.65
C VAL A 149 -18.12 -6.07 -1.80
N ARG A 150 -17.56 -7.27 -2.04
CA ARG A 150 -17.87 -8.47 -1.26
C ARG A 150 -17.51 -8.32 0.22
N PHE A 151 -16.42 -7.63 0.55
CA PHE A 151 -16.04 -7.34 1.93
C PHE A 151 -16.87 -6.21 2.57
N GLY A 152 -17.70 -5.52 1.79
CA GLY A 152 -18.45 -4.34 2.22
C GLY A 152 -17.53 -3.18 2.59
N SER A 153 -16.34 -3.10 1.97
CA SER A 153 -15.40 -1.99 2.13
C SER A 153 -15.82 -0.77 1.32
N VAL A 154 -16.51 -1.00 0.20
CA VAL A 154 -17.13 -0.02 -0.70
C VAL A 154 -18.46 -0.62 -1.18
N ASP A 155 -19.36 0.19 -1.75
CA ASP A 155 -20.50 -0.32 -2.50
C ASP A 155 -20.30 -0.18 -4.02
N ALA A 156 -21.25 -0.71 -4.80
CA ALA A 156 -21.19 -0.69 -6.26
C ALA A 156 -21.29 0.73 -6.85
N ALA A 157 -22.09 1.60 -6.23
CA ALA A 157 -22.26 3.00 -6.66
C ALA A 157 -20.96 3.79 -6.54
N MET A 158 -20.26 3.66 -5.41
CA MET A 158 -18.94 4.25 -5.19
C MET A 158 -17.89 3.71 -6.16
N VAL A 159 -17.94 2.41 -6.48
CA VAL A 159 -17.04 1.80 -7.47
C VAL A 159 -17.27 2.37 -8.87
N ALA A 160 -18.54 2.45 -9.30
CA ALA A 160 -18.89 3.04 -10.58
C ALA A 160 -18.41 4.50 -10.68
N PHE A 161 -18.61 5.27 -9.60
CA PHE A 161 -18.11 6.64 -9.50
C PHE A 161 -16.58 6.72 -9.62
N LEU A 162 -15.83 5.93 -8.84
CA LEU A 162 -14.37 5.93 -8.86
C LEU A 162 -13.80 5.49 -10.21
N LYS A 163 -14.46 4.55 -10.90
CA LYS A 163 -14.09 4.15 -12.26
C LYS A 163 -14.19 5.34 -13.22
N ILE A 164 -15.28 6.11 -13.17
CA ILE A 164 -15.44 7.32 -13.98
C ILE A 164 -14.37 8.36 -13.62
N CYS A 165 -14.06 8.57 -12.34
CA CYS A 165 -12.96 9.45 -11.93
C CYS A 165 -11.63 9.04 -12.56
N VAL A 166 -11.31 7.75 -12.56
CA VAL A 166 -10.08 7.23 -13.16
C VAL A 166 -10.09 7.43 -14.67
N GLU A 167 -11.15 7.03 -15.37
CA GLU A 167 -11.29 7.18 -16.83
C GLU A 167 -11.18 8.64 -17.27
N GLN A 168 -11.73 9.56 -16.48
CA GLN A 168 -11.73 11.01 -16.73
C GLN A 168 -10.49 11.72 -16.16
N LYS A 169 -9.44 10.95 -15.83
CA LYS A 169 -8.14 11.45 -15.36
C LYS A 169 -8.26 12.44 -14.19
N LYS A 170 -9.16 12.19 -13.25
CA LYS A 170 -9.20 12.95 -11.99
C LYS A 170 -8.03 12.52 -11.11
N ASN A 171 -7.33 13.49 -10.52
CA ASN A 171 -6.29 13.21 -9.54
C ASN A 171 -6.95 12.80 -8.21
N ILE A 172 -6.51 11.66 -7.68
CA ILE A 172 -7.13 11.01 -6.52
C ILE A 172 -6.11 10.88 -5.39
N VAL A 173 -6.46 11.41 -4.21
CA VAL A 173 -5.70 11.21 -2.98
C VAL A 173 -6.47 10.25 -2.07
N ILE A 174 -5.88 9.11 -1.75
CA ILE A 174 -6.46 8.15 -0.80
C ILE A 174 -5.88 8.42 0.59
N SER A 175 -6.72 8.85 1.51
CA SER A 175 -6.33 9.23 2.86
C SER A 175 -6.79 8.22 3.92
N GLY A 176 -6.07 8.14 5.04
CA GLY A 176 -6.43 7.23 6.14
C GLY A 176 -5.32 6.95 7.14
N GLY A 177 -5.70 6.38 8.28
CA GLY A 177 -4.78 5.97 9.33
C GLY A 177 -3.86 4.81 8.95
N THR A 178 -2.91 4.49 9.82
CA THR A 178 -2.03 3.31 9.65
C THR A 178 -2.84 2.02 9.63
N GLY A 179 -2.49 1.12 8.71
CA GLY A 179 -3.20 -0.16 8.55
C GLY A 179 -4.63 -0.06 8.00
N SER A 180 -5.08 1.13 7.56
CA SER A 180 -6.43 1.31 7.02
C SER A 180 -6.66 0.62 5.67
N GLY A 181 -5.57 0.27 4.97
CA GLY A 181 -5.62 -0.39 3.66
C GLY A 181 -5.47 0.55 2.46
N LYS A 182 -4.92 1.77 2.65
CA LYS A 182 -4.76 2.78 1.58
C LYS A 182 -4.05 2.24 0.35
N THR A 183 -2.88 1.61 0.52
CA THR A 183 -2.10 1.06 -0.59
C THR A 183 -2.84 -0.05 -1.33
N THR A 184 -3.65 -0.84 -0.61
CA THR A 184 -4.53 -1.85 -1.22
C THR A 184 -5.60 -1.18 -2.09
N LEU A 185 -6.25 -0.13 -1.60
CA LEU A 185 -7.24 0.62 -2.36
C LEU A 185 -6.60 1.35 -3.55
N LEU A 186 -5.42 1.95 -3.36
CA LEU A 186 -4.62 2.55 -4.43
C LEU A 186 -4.34 1.54 -5.52
N ASN A 187 -3.85 0.36 -5.15
CA ASN A 187 -3.57 -0.71 -6.11
C ASN A 187 -4.80 -1.08 -6.94
N ILE A 188 -5.97 -1.18 -6.31
CA ILE A 188 -7.21 -1.56 -6.99
C ILE A 188 -7.68 -0.44 -7.92
N ILE A 189 -7.73 0.80 -7.45
CA ILE A 189 -8.17 1.95 -8.25
C ILE A 189 -7.21 2.20 -9.41
N SER A 190 -5.90 2.06 -9.20
CA SER A 190 -4.90 2.17 -10.27
C SER A 190 -5.02 1.06 -11.31
N ASN A 191 -5.59 -0.11 -11.00
CA ASN A 191 -5.90 -1.14 -12.00
C ASN A 191 -7.15 -0.81 -12.84
N LEU A 192 -7.89 0.25 -12.51
CA LEU A 192 -8.98 0.77 -13.36
C LEU A 192 -8.46 1.72 -14.46
N ILE A 193 -7.15 2.03 -14.48
CA ILE A 193 -6.54 2.88 -15.49
C ILE A 193 -6.65 2.20 -16.88
N PRO A 194 -7.11 2.92 -17.92
CA PRO A 194 -7.22 2.39 -19.28
C PRO A 194 -5.90 1.80 -19.82
N PRO A 195 -5.91 0.62 -20.47
CA PRO A 195 -4.73 -0.17 -20.83
C PRO A 195 -3.74 0.47 -21.81
N ARG A 196 -4.09 1.60 -22.41
CA ARG A 196 -3.24 2.33 -23.37
C ARG A 196 -2.33 3.38 -22.73
N GLU A 197 -2.53 3.66 -21.45
CA GLU A 197 -1.80 4.71 -20.75
C GLU A 197 -0.42 4.24 -20.27
N ARG A 198 0.56 5.14 -20.22
CA ARG A 198 1.87 4.88 -19.63
C ARG A 198 1.86 5.25 -18.16
N ILE A 199 2.11 4.27 -17.29
CA ILE A 199 2.07 4.46 -15.84
C ILE A 199 3.48 4.37 -15.26
N VAL A 200 3.84 5.33 -14.40
CA VAL A 200 5.04 5.24 -13.55
C VAL A 200 4.60 5.11 -12.10
N THR A 201 4.91 3.99 -11.45
CA THR A 201 4.71 3.82 -10.01
C THR A 201 5.98 4.18 -9.24
N ILE A 202 5.84 4.86 -8.10
CA ILE A 202 6.96 5.31 -7.26
C ILE A 202 6.65 4.98 -5.82
N GLU A 203 7.47 4.17 -5.17
CA GLU A 203 7.21 3.69 -3.81
C GLU A 203 8.48 3.64 -2.97
N ASP A 204 8.38 3.78 -1.64
CA ASP A 204 9.52 3.54 -0.75
C ASP A 204 10.00 2.08 -0.87
N ALA A 205 9.03 1.19 -1.01
CA ALA A 205 9.24 -0.19 -1.34
C ALA A 205 8.07 -0.65 -2.22
N ALA A 206 8.36 -1.26 -3.39
CA ALA A 206 7.31 -1.70 -4.32
C ALA A 206 6.27 -2.63 -3.65
N GLU A 207 5.06 -2.13 -3.45
CA GLU A 207 3.86 -2.85 -2.99
C GLU A 207 2.80 -2.94 -4.11
N LEU A 208 2.77 -1.98 -5.03
CA LEU A 208 1.81 -1.92 -6.13
C LEU A 208 2.05 -3.01 -7.18
N LYS A 209 0.95 -3.60 -7.66
CA LYS A 209 0.87 -4.62 -8.70
C LYS A 209 -0.22 -4.26 -9.69
N LEU A 210 0.14 -3.41 -10.64
CA LEU A 210 -0.74 -3.00 -11.75
C LEU A 210 -0.62 -4.00 -12.91
N TYR A 211 -1.76 -4.35 -13.51
CA TYR A 211 -1.83 -5.12 -14.74
C TYR A 211 -1.90 -4.16 -15.92
N HIS A 212 -0.73 -3.72 -16.35
CA HIS A 212 -0.62 -2.73 -17.40
C HIS A 212 0.64 -2.99 -18.24
N ASP A 213 0.49 -3.02 -19.57
CA ASP A 213 1.60 -3.36 -20.47
C ASP A 213 2.69 -2.28 -20.43
N ASN A 214 2.28 -1.02 -20.43
CA ASN A 214 3.18 0.15 -20.39
C ASN A 214 3.41 0.67 -18.96
N LEU A 215 4.00 -0.17 -18.11
CA LEU A 215 4.26 0.10 -16.69
C LEU A 215 5.77 0.24 -16.40
N ILE A 216 6.14 1.29 -15.67
CA ILE A 216 7.45 1.44 -15.05
C ILE A 216 7.27 1.47 -13.53
N THR A 217 8.06 0.67 -12.82
CA THR A 217 8.07 0.64 -11.35
C THR A 217 9.40 1.15 -10.82
N LEU A 218 9.33 2.21 -10.02
CA LEU A 218 10.47 2.85 -9.38
C LEU A 218 10.37 2.68 -7.86
N GLU A 219 11.50 2.39 -7.23
CA GLU A 219 11.62 2.20 -5.80
C GLU A 219 12.67 3.14 -5.23
N ALA A 220 12.35 3.82 -4.13
CA ALA A 220 13.31 4.66 -3.42
C ALA A 220 14.45 3.80 -2.86
N ARG A 221 15.61 4.42 -2.68
CA ARG A 221 16.77 3.76 -2.10
C ARG A 221 17.30 4.59 -0.95
N PRO A 222 17.34 4.07 0.29
CA PRO A 222 17.97 4.79 1.39
C PRO A 222 19.48 4.93 1.14
N ALA A 223 20.13 5.83 1.86
CA ALA A 223 21.58 5.94 1.84
C ALA A 223 22.24 4.62 2.27
N ASN A 224 23.45 4.35 1.77
CA ASN A 224 24.30 3.29 2.29
C ASN A 224 24.80 3.64 3.72
N VAL A 225 25.54 2.73 4.35
CA VAL A 225 26.12 2.92 5.69
C VAL A 225 27.05 4.14 5.80
N GLU A 226 27.57 4.64 4.67
CA GLU A 226 28.41 5.83 4.58
C GLU A 226 27.60 7.12 4.34
N GLY A 227 26.26 7.04 4.35
CA GLY A 227 25.37 8.19 4.11
C GLY A 227 25.27 8.62 2.64
N ARG A 228 25.71 7.78 1.69
CA ARG A 228 25.77 8.10 0.25
C ARG A 228 24.76 7.31 -0.58
N GLY A 229 24.45 7.83 -1.75
CA GLY A 229 23.68 7.11 -2.78
C GLY A 229 22.18 6.98 -2.49
N ALA A 230 21.62 7.79 -1.58
CA ALA A 230 20.18 7.89 -1.40
C ALA A 230 19.50 8.35 -2.69
N VAL A 231 18.35 7.76 -3.01
CA VAL A 231 17.43 8.17 -4.07
C VAL A 231 16.06 8.26 -3.42
N THR A 232 15.57 9.47 -3.24
CA THR A 232 14.31 9.72 -2.53
C THR A 232 13.11 9.60 -3.46
N ILE A 233 11.90 9.45 -2.90
CA ILE A 233 10.65 9.54 -3.67
C ILE A 233 10.61 10.82 -4.48
N ARG A 234 11.05 11.94 -3.89
CA ARG A 234 11.11 13.23 -4.56
C ARG A 234 12.00 13.21 -5.81
N ASP A 235 13.17 12.58 -5.72
CA ASP A 235 14.08 12.43 -6.87
C ASP A 235 13.42 11.61 -7.98
N LEU A 236 12.72 10.54 -7.60
CA LEU A 236 12.00 9.68 -8.54
C LEU A 236 10.82 10.39 -9.20
N VAL A 237 10.04 11.19 -8.47
CA VAL A 237 8.92 11.98 -9.03
C VAL A 237 9.45 12.96 -10.06
N ARG A 238 10.51 13.72 -9.74
CA ARG A 238 11.15 14.65 -10.68
C ARG A 238 11.68 13.95 -11.93
N ASN A 239 12.26 12.77 -11.75
CA ASN A 239 12.77 11.98 -12.86
C ASN A 239 11.63 11.41 -13.73
N ALA A 240 10.52 10.99 -13.12
CA ALA A 240 9.35 10.46 -13.81
C ALA A 240 8.74 11.47 -14.78
N LEU A 241 8.76 12.77 -14.46
CA LEU A 241 8.30 13.84 -15.38
C LEU A 241 9.03 13.84 -16.74
N ARG A 242 10.22 13.24 -16.82
CA ARG A 242 11.01 13.12 -18.08
C ARG A 242 10.76 11.81 -18.81
N MET A 243 9.99 10.90 -18.22
CA MET A 243 9.70 9.57 -18.79
C MET A 243 8.46 9.56 -19.69
N ARG A 244 7.86 10.74 -19.93
CA ARG A 244 6.57 10.92 -20.63
C ARG A 244 5.47 9.98 -20.09
N PRO A 245 5.18 9.97 -18.77
CA PRO A 245 4.07 9.20 -18.26
C PRO A 245 2.74 9.85 -18.63
N ASP A 246 1.71 9.03 -18.86
CA ASP A 246 0.33 9.50 -18.84
C ASP A 246 -0.14 9.68 -17.39
N ARG A 247 0.34 8.83 -16.46
CA ARG A 247 0.03 8.90 -15.03
C ARG A 247 1.23 8.61 -14.15
N ILE A 248 1.27 9.30 -13.02
CA ILE A 248 2.20 9.02 -11.93
C ILE A 248 1.41 8.49 -10.74
N VAL A 249 1.82 7.34 -10.21
CA VAL A 249 1.22 6.74 -9.02
C VAL A 249 2.27 6.70 -7.92
N VAL A 250 2.09 7.53 -6.90
CA VAL A 250 2.99 7.55 -5.74
C VAL A 250 2.38 6.70 -4.65
N GLY A 251 3.10 5.67 -4.18
CA GLY A 251 2.60 4.74 -3.17
C GLY A 251 2.15 5.46 -1.91
N GLU A 252 2.95 6.41 -1.42
CA GLU A 252 2.60 7.26 -0.29
C GLU A 252 3.39 8.58 -0.30
N CYS A 253 2.70 9.70 -0.10
CA CYS A 253 3.32 11.00 0.18
C CYS A 253 3.42 11.23 1.71
N ARG A 254 4.62 11.59 2.16
CA ARG A 254 5.01 11.85 3.55
C ARG A 254 5.73 13.20 3.75
N GLY A 255 6.20 13.84 2.68
CA GLY A 255 7.03 15.04 2.76
C GLY A 255 7.12 15.84 1.46
N GLY A 256 8.30 16.41 1.20
CA GLY A 256 8.51 17.42 0.16
C GLY A 256 8.21 16.97 -1.27
N GLU A 257 8.16 15.68 -1.55
CA GLU A 257 7.68 15.13 -2.82
C GLU A 257 6.23 15.50 -3.14
N ALA A 258 5.42 15.86 -2.13
CA ALA A 258 4.05 16.31 -2.34
C ALA A 258 3.99 17.56 -3.24
N LEU A 259 4.97 18.47 -3.13
CA LEU A 259 5.04 19.64 -4.01
C LEU A 259 5.27 19.24 -5.46
N ASP A 260 6.27 18.41 -5.73
CA ASP A 260 6.57 17.94 -7.09
C ASP A 260 5.41 17.11 -7.66
N MET A 261 4.68 16.40 -6.79
CA MET A 261 3.48 15.65 -7.16
C MET A 261 2.31 16.56 -7.54
N LEU A 262 2.03 17.60 -6.74
CA LEU A 262 1.00 18.59 -7.07
C LEU A 262 1.36 19.37 -8.34
N GLN A 263 2.64 19.64 -8.57
CA GLN A 263 3.11 20.23 -9.82
C GLN A 263 2.86 19.30 -11.00
N ALA A 264 3.16 18.00 -10.88
CA ALA A 264 2.86 17.01 -11.91
C ALA A 264 1.36 17.00 -12.27
N MET A 265 0.49 16.97 -11.26
CA MET A 265 -0.96 17.03 -11.40
C MET A 265 -1.47 18.29 -12.10
N ASN A 266 -0.79 19.44 -11.92
CA ASN A 266 -1.14 20.69 -12.58
C ASN A 266 -0.51 20.85 -13.98
N THR A 267 0.48 20.02 -14.35
CA THR A 267 1.30 20.21 -15.56
C THR A 267 1.21 19.05 -16.55
N GLY A 268 -0.02 18.58 -16.79
CA GLY A 268 -0.32 17.63 -17.87
C GLY A 268 -0.07 16.16 -17.53
N HIS A 269 0.07 15.82 -16.25
CA HIS A 269 0.07 14.44 -15.75
C HIS A 269 -1.21 14.16 -14.96
N ASP A 270 -2.34 14.46 -15.58
CA ASP A 270 -3.67 14.27 -15.02
C ASP A 270 -3.95 12.80 -14.70
N GLY A 271 -4.86 12.56 -13.77
CA GLY A 271 -5.24 11.22 -13.37
C GLY A 271 -4.23 10.52 -12.49
N SER A 272 -3.31 11.29 -11.90
CA SER A 272 -2.32 10.79 -10.98
C SER A 272 -2.93 10.42 -9.62
N LEU A 273 -2.36 9.41 -8.96
CA LEU A 273 -2.91 8.85 -7.73
C LEU A 273 -1.84 8.79 -6.64
N THR A 274 -2.25 9.03 -5.40
CA THR A 274 -1.35 8.84 -4.25
C THR A 274 -2.10 8.42 -3.00
N THR A 275 -1.38 7.91 -2.00
CA THR A 275 -1.90 7.78 -0.64
C THR A 275 -1.22 8.74 0.31
N ALA A 276 -1.90 9.11 1.38
CA ALA A 276 -1.29 9.87 2.46
C ALA A 276 -2.01 9.63 3.80
N HIS A 277 -1.33 9.92 4.91
CA HIS A 277 -1.93 9.78 6.24
C HIS A 277 -2.72 11.02 6.64
N ALA A 278 -4.02 10.82 6.88
CA ALA A 278 -4.90 11.82 7.48
C ALA A 278 -6.11 11.15 8.16
N ASN A 279 -6.67 11.83 9.16
CA ASN A 279 -7.81 11.34 9.93
C ASN A 279 -9.16 11.71 9.29
N SER A 280 -9.16 12.66 8.35
CA SER A 280 -10.34 13.07 7.58
C SER A 280 -9.92 13.71 6.25
N PRO A 281 -10.83 13.87 5.28
CA PRO A 281 -10.56 14.63 4.06
C PRO A 281 -10.06 16.06 4.32
N ARG A 282 -10.61 16.75 5.33
CA ARG A 282 -10.19 18.11 5.68
C ARG A 282 -8.79 18.15 6.30
N ASP A 283 -8.48 17.19 7.17
CA ASP A 283 -7.12 17.02 7.72
C ASP A 283 -6.11 16.70 6.61
N MET A 284 -6.52 15.97 5.56
CA MET A 284 -5.67 15.70 4.40
C MET A 284 -5.21 16.98 3.69
N LEU A 285 -6.09 17.97 3.53
CA LEU A 285 -5.70 19.25 2.93
C LEU A 285 -4.64 19.97 3.77
N SER A 286 -4.83 20.04 5.10
CA SER A 286 -3.82 20.60 6.01
C SER A 286 -2.50 19.82 5.99
N ARG A 287 -2.56 18.49 5.86
CA ARG A 287 -1.37 17.64 5.72
C ARG A 287 -0.62 17.89 4.43
N LEU A 288 -1.32 18.08 3.30
CA LEU A 288 -0.68 18.46 2.03
C LEU A 288 0.01 19.82 2.15
N GLU A 289 -0.60 20.81 2.81
CA GLU A 289 0.04 22.11 3.07
C GLU A 289 1.39 21.94 3.81
N VAL A 290 1.41 21.14 4.88
CA VAL A 290 2.63 20.86 5.65
C VAL A 290 3.68 20.13 4.81
N MET A 291 3.29 19.10 4.06
CA MET A 291 4.21 18.35 3.20
C MET A 291 4.84 19.24 2.13
N VAL A 292 4.08 20.16 1.53
CA VAL A 292 4.59 21.11 0.55
C VAL A 292 5.64 22.05 1.17
N MET A 293 5.40 22.55 2.40
CA MET A 293 6.37 23.37 3.11
C MET A 293 7.70 22.64 3.38
N MET A 294 7.65 21.31 3.60
CA MET A 294 8.86 20.48 3.72
C MET A 294 9.64 20.34 2.41
N GLY A 295 9.06 20.76 1.27
CA GLY A 295 9.70 20.80 -0.03
C GLY A 295 10.84 21.83 -0.13
N GLY A 296 11.05 22.68 0.87
CA GLY A 296 12.17 23.63 0.92
C GLY A 296 12.00 24.84 0.00
N MET A 297 10.80 25.08 -0.51
CA MET A 297 10.43 26.34 -1.17
C MET A 297 9.66 27.21 -0.18
N ASP A 298 10.05 28.48 -0.08
CA ASP A 298 9.35 29.46 0.73
C ASP A 298 8.15 30.01 -0.06
N LEU A 299 7.07 29.22 -0.11
CA LEU A 299 5.82 29.58 -0.77
C LEU A 299 4.84 30.14 0.26
N PRO A 300 4.17 31.27 -0.02
CA PRO A 300 3.05 31.72 0.81
C PRO A 300 1.98 30.63 0.91
N VAL A 301 1.41 30.43 2.11
CA VAL A 301 0.38 29.41 2.36
C VAL A 301 -0.79 29.52 1.39
N MET A 302 -1.15 30.74 0.98
CA MET A 302 -2.20 30.97 -0.01
C MET A 302 -1.88 30.31 -1.37
N ALA A 303 -0.64 30.46 -1.87
CA ALA A 303 -0.20 29.83 -3.12
C ALA A 303 -0.16 28.29 -2.99
N ILE A 304 0.20 27.75 -1.82
CA ILE A 304 0.15 26.31 -1.57
C ILE A 304 -1.29 25.81 -1.66
N ARG A 305 -2.24 26.52 -1.03
CA ARG A 305 -3.66 26.17 -1.07
C ARG A 305 -4.23 26.22 -2.48
N GLU A 306 -3.86 27.22 -3.26
CA GLU A 306 -4.24 27.33 -4.68
C GLU A 306 -3.71 26.14 -5.48
N GLN A 307 -2.45 25.75 -5.28
CA GLN A 307 -1.89 24.56 -5.94
C GLN A 307 -2.62 23.27 -5.54
N VAL A 308 -2.93 23.10 -4.26
CA VAL A 308 -3.68 21.92 -3.78
C VAL A 308 -5.09 21.90 -4.37
N ALA A 309 -5.81 23.02 -4.33
CA ALA A 309 -7.18 23.13 -4.82
C ALA A 309 -7.28 22.92 -6.35
N SER A 310 -6.25 23.35 -7.11
CA SER A 310 -6.16 23.13 -8.55
C SER A 310 -5.78 21.69 -8.90
N ALA A 311 -4.86 21.09 -8.14
CA ALA A 311 -4.28 19.78 -8.47
C ALA A 311 -5.17 18.62 -8.07
N VAL A 312 -5.74 18.62 -6.88
CA VAL A 312 -6.46 17.47 -6.30
C VAL A 312 -7.94 17.62 -6.55
N GLN A 313 -8.56 16.68 -7.27
CA GLN A 313 -10.01 16.72 -7.50
C GLN A 313 -10.77 15.83 -6.52
N ILE A 314 -10.25 14.64 -6.17
CA ILE A 314 -10.97 13.68 -5.32
C ILE A 314 -10.12 13.23 -4.13
N ILE A 315 -10.74 13.22 -2.95
CA ILE A 315 -10.19 12.60 -1.74
C ILE A 315 -11.05 11.40 -1.34
N VAL A 316 -10.42 10.24 -1.17
CA VAL A 316 -11.05 9.00 -0.73
C VAL A 316 -10.55 8.64 0.66
N GLN A 317 -11.39 8.79 1.69
CA GLN A 317 -11.03 8.49 3.08
C GLN A 317 -11.32 7.04 3.42
N GLN A 318 -10.30 6.29 3.82
CA GLN A 318 -10.41 4.91 4.28
C GLN A 318 -10.11 4.77 5.78
N THR A 319 -11.00 4.07 6.49
CA THR A 319 -10.91 3.87 7.94
C THR A 319 -10.87 2.38 8.29
N ARG A 320 -9.94 1.98 9.18
CA ARG A 320 -9.98 0.69 9.89
C ARG A 320 -10.75 0.88 11.18
N PHE A 321 -11.81 0.11 11.36
CA PHE A 321 -12.60 0.08 12.59
C PHE A 321 -11.97 -0.86 13.61
N ALA A 322 -12.35 -0.72 14.88
CA ALA A 322 -11.85 -1.55 15.98
C ALA A 322 -12.06 -3.06 15.75
N CYS A 323 -13.14 -3.45 15.06
CA CYS A 323 -13.42 -4.83 14.66
C CYS A 323 -12.56 -5.33 13.48
N GLY A 324 -11.53 -4.59 13.07
CA GLY A 324 -10.62 -4.94 11.98
C GLY A 324 -11.14 -4.62 10.57
N THR A 325 -12.44 -4.40 10.39
CA THR A 325 -13.01 -4.09 9.08
C THR A 325 -12.49 -2.76 8.55
N ARG A 326 -12.20 -2.71 7.25
CA ARG A 326 -11.75 -1.51 6.52
C ARG A 326 -12.89 -1.03 5.63
N LYS A 327 -13.26 0.26 5.69
CA LYS A 327 -14.29 0.85 4.82
C LYS A 327 -13.87 2.21 4.30
N VAL A 328 -14.29 2.54 3.09
CA VAL A 328 -14.20 3.91 2.55
C VAL A 328 -15.31 4.73 3.21
N THR A 329 -14.94 5.55 4.18
CA THR A 329 -15.90 6.28 5.00
C THR A 329 -16.37 7.60 4.39
N SER A 330 -15.62 8.13 3.43
CA SER A 330 -15.97 9.36 2.71
C SER A 330 -15.32 9.37 1.32
N ILE A 331 -16.05 9.85 0.32
CA ILE A 331 -15.50 10.28 -0.97
C ILE A 331 -15.90 11.74 -1.13
N THR A 332 -14.93 12.61 -1.33
CA THR A 332 -15.11 14.07 -1.36
C THR A 332 -14.49 14.67 -2.61
N GLU A 333 -15.20 15.59 -3.27
CA GLU A 333 -14.66 16.45 -4.33
C GLU A 333 -14.08 17.74 -3.74
N ILE A 334 -12.98 18.22 -4.31
CA ILE A 334 -12.46 19.57 -4.10
C ILE A 334 -13.05 20.47 -5.16
N THR A 335 -13.80 21.49 -4.73
CA THR A 335 -14.61 22.33 -5.62
C THR A 335 -14.00 23.73 -5.84
N GLY A 336 -12.71 23.87 -5.55
CA GLY A 336 -11.96 25.13 -5.66
C GLY A 336 -11.64 25.78 -4.31
N MET A 337 -11.47 27.09 -4.32
CA MET A 337 -11.05 27.86 -3.13
C MET A 337 -11.83 29.18 -3.03
N GLU A 338 -12.26 29.53 -1.83
CA GLU A 338 -12.93 30.81 -1.55
C GLU A 338 -12.32 31.45 -0.30
N ARG A 339 -11.95 32.74 -0.39
CA ARG A 339 -11.34 33.52 0.70
C ARG A 339 -10.18 32.81 1.41
N GLY A 340 -9.35 32.11 0.64
CA GLY A 340 -8.19 31.37 1.15
C GLY A 340 -8.51 30.06 1.87
N VAL A 341 -9.74 29.56 1.74
CA VAL A 341 -10.18 28.26 2.26
C VAL A 341 -10.54 27.35 1.09
N ILE A 342 -9.91 26.18 1.04
CA ILE A 342 -10.24 25.14 0.06
C ILE A 342 -11.65 24.61 0.35
N GLN A 343 -12.49 24.67 -0.67
CA GLN A 343 -13.87 24.21 -0.64
C GLN A 343 -13.95 22.75 -1.05
N MET A 344 -14.85 22.01 -0.42
CA MET A 344 -14.99 20.58 -0.65
C MET A 344 -16.43 20.13 -0.41
N GLN A 345 -16.88 19.16 -1.20
CA GLN A 345 -18.23 18.61 -1.12
C GLN A 345 -18.17 17.08 -1.00
N GLU A 346 -18.74 16.55 0.08
CA GLU A 346 -18.82 15.11 0.30
C GLU A 346 -19.86 14.52 -0.65
N ILE A 347 -19.48 13.48 -1.41
CA ILE A 347 -20.32 12.81 -2.41
C ILE A 347 -20.95 11.55 -1.81
N PHE A 348 -20.12 10.76 -1.12
CA PHE A 348 -20.51 9.53 -0.44
C PHE A 348 -20.00 9.54 0.98
N ARG A 349 -20.78 8.99 1.90
CA ARG A 349 -20.36 8.81 3.29
C ARG A 349 -20.81 7.48 3.86
N PHE A 350 -20.03 6.96 4.81
CA PHE A 350 -20.44 5.80 5.59
C PHE A 350 -21.19 6.23 6.85
N GLN A 351 -22.50 5.97 6.89
CA GLN A 351 -23.34 6.19 8.04
C GLN A 351 -23.28 4.99 8.99
N ARG A 352 -22.78 5.20 10.20
CA ARG A 352 -22.73 4.18 11.25
C ARG A 352 -24.13 4.00 11.84
N LEU A 353 -24.59 2.76 11.92
CA LEU A 353 -25.90 2.37 12.48
C LEU A 353 -25.77 1.55 13.78
N GLY A 354 -24.54 1.41 14.31
CA GLY A 354 -24.24 0.63 15.50
C GLY A 354 -23.31 -0.54 15.21
N PHE A 355 -23.49 -1.65 15.91
CA PHE A 355 -22.71 -2.88 15.77
C PHE A 355 -23.64 -4.07 15.56
N TYR A 356 -23.17 -5.09 14.85
CA TYR A 356 -23.81 -6.41 14.82
C TYR A 356 -23.50 -7.18 16.12
N ASP A 357 -24.26 -8.24 16.39
CA ASP A 357 -24.08 -9.09 17.58
C ASP A 357 -22.67 -9.72 17.66
N ASN A 358 -22.00 -9.89 16.52
CA ASN A 358 -20.62 -10.37 16.43
C ASN A 358 -19.55 -9.27 16.64
N GLY A 359 -19.94 -8.08 17.09
CA GLY A 359 -19.04 -6.94 17.34
C GLY A 359 -18.56 -6.20 16.08
N LYS A 360 -18.94 -6.63 14.87
CA LYS A 360 -18.60 -5.91 13.64
C LYS A 360 -19.41 -4.63 13.50
N ILE A 361 -18.81 -3.60 12.91
CA ILE A 361 -19.51 -2.32 12.66
C ILE A 361 -20.68 -2.54 11.69
N ARG A 362 -21.86 -2.04 12.06
CA ARG A 362 -23.05 -1.98 11.21
C ARG A 362 -23.18 -0.57 10.66
N GLY A 363 -23.41 -0.46 9.37
CA GLY A 363 -23.61 0.82 8.71
C GLY A 363 -23.86 0.65 7.22
N GLN A 364 -24.16 1.76 6.58
CA GLN A 364 -24.51 1.84 5.16
C GLN A 364 -23.72 2.97 4.50
N PHE A 365 -23.37 2.77 3.23
CA PHE A 365 -22.87 3.85 2.40
C PHE A 365 -24.08 4.61 1.86
N VAL A 366 -24.07 5.93 2.00
CA VAL A 366 -25.14 6.80 1.52
C VAL A 366 -24.55 7.89 0.65
N PRO A 367 -25.12 8.17 -0.53
CA PRO A 367 -24.80 9.38 -1.25
C PRO A 367 -25.37 10.59 -0.50
N THR A 368 -24.79 11.76 -0.74
CA THR A 368 -25.21 13.02 -0.11
C THR A 368 -26.24 13.80 -0.92
N GLY A 369 -26.56 13.36 -2.14
CA GLY A 369 -27.35 14.13 -3.11
C GLY A 369 -26.50 15.06 -3.98
N TYR A 370 -25.22 15.25 -3.66
CA TYR A 370 -24.33 16.11 -4.42
C TYR A 370 -23.86 15.41 -5.71
N VAL A 371 -24.14 16.02 -6.85
CA VAL A 371 -23.61 15.62 -8.16
C VAL A 371 -22.28 16.35 -8.39
N PRO A 372 -21.17 15.65 -8.63
CA PRO A 372 -19.87 16.28 -8.81
C PRO A 372 -19.81 17.22 -10.00
N THR A 373 -19.03 18.30 -9.88
CA THR A 373 -19.04 19.37 -10.90
C THR A 373 -18.74 18.88 -12.31
N PHE A 374 -17.77 17.97 -12.44
CA PHE A 374 -17.36 17.42 -13.73
C PHE A 374 -18.35 16.41 -14.33
N TYR A 375 -19.31 15.88 -13.54
CA TYR A 375 -20.37 15.01 -14.09
C TYR A 375 -21.33 15.81 -14.96
N GLU A 376 -21.59 17.06 -14.60
CA GLU A 376 -22.43 17.95 -15.40
C GLU A 376 -21.79 18.23 -16.76
N GLU A 377 -20.49 18.53 -16.78
CA GLU A 377 -19.71 18.74 -18.02
C GLU A 377 -19.75 17.49 -18.92
N LEU A 378 -19.52 16.30 -18.36
CA LEU A 378 -19.53 15.05 -19.12
C LEU A 378 -20.89 14.73 -19.74
N ARG A 379 -21.98 15.04 -19.02
CA ARG A 379 -23.33 14.92 -19.55
C ARG A 379 -23.54 15.86 -20.73
N ASP A 380 -23.03 17.09 -20.65
CA ASP A 380 -23.12 18.06 -21.74
C ASP A 380 -22.32 17.62 -22.97
N TYR A 381 -21.26 16.82 -22.78
CA TYR A 381 -20.52 16.14 -23.86
C TYR A 381 -21.19 14.84 -24.36
N GLY A 382 -22.38 14.49 -23.85
CA GLY A 382 -23.15 13.33 -24.30
C GLY A 382 -22.68 11.99 -23.74
N VAL A 383 -21.90 11.98 -22.67
CA VAL A 383 -21.54 10.74 -21.97
C VAL A 383 -22.77 10.24 -21.19
N GLU A 384 -23.16 8.98 -21.42
CA GLU A 384 -24.22 8.35 -20.62
C GLU A 384 -23.73 8.09 -19.20
N LEU A 385 -24.32 8.81 -18.23
CA LEU A 385 -23.97 8.74 -16.82
C LEU A 385 -25.19 8.34 -15.99
N ASP A 386 -25.00 7.40 -15.07
CA ASP A 386 -26.00 7.06 -14.07
C ASP A 386 -25.94 8.05 -12.91
N LEU A 387 -26.80 9.07 -12.94
CA LEU A 387 -26.93 10.04 -11.85
C LEU A 387 -27.65 9.45 -10.61
N GLY A 388 -28.32 8.30 -10.77
CA GLY A 388 -29.02 7.63 -9.68
C GLY A 388 -28.07 7.19 -8.55
N ILE A 389 -26.77 7.00 -8.86
CA ILE A 389 -25.75 6.67 -7.86
C ILE A 389 -25.59 7.75 -6.78
N PHE A 390 -25.99 8.99 -7.05
CA PHE A 390 -25.94 10.10 -6.08
C PHE A 390 -27.24 10.28 -5.29
N GLY A 391 -28.23 9.40 -5.46
CA GLY A 391 -29.52 9.52 -4.78
C GLY A 391 -30.42 10.64 -5.34
N ALA A 392 -30.10 11.18 -6.51
CA ALA A 392 -31.01 12.06 -7.24
C ALA A 392 -32.24 11.25 -7.70
N GLU A 393 -33.40 11.51 -7.12
CA GLU A 393 -34.66 10.97 -7.67
C GLU A 393 -34.86 11.52 -9.09
N ARG A 394 -35.42 10.71 -10.00
CA ARG A 394 -35.81 11.09 -11.38
C ARG A 394 -36.80 12.28 -11.48
N ALA A 395 -37.17 12.91 -10.36
CA ALA A 395 -38.26 13.88 -10.26
C ALA A 395 -37.92 15.30 -10.72
N ASP A 396 -36.64 15.70 -10.81
CA ASP A 396 -36.27 17.09 -11.14
C ASP A 396 -35.86 17.31 -12.62
N LEU A 397 -35.97 16.29 -13.48
CA LEU A 397 -35.51 16.36 -14.88
C LEU A 397 -36.58 16.82 -15.90
N GLN A 398 -37.74 17.31 -15.47
CA GLN A 398 -38.80 17.80 -16.37
C GLN A 398 -38.99 19.32 -16.43
N MET A 399 -38.19 20.13 -15.73
CA MET A 399 -38.28 21.60 -15.86
C MET A 399 -37.03 22.18 -16.52
N GLY A 400 -37.08 22.30 -17.86
CA GLY A 400 -36.03 22.95 -18.64
C GLY A 400 -36.30 23.08 -20.14
N HIS A 401 -37.35 22.46 -20.67
CA HIS A 401 -37.85 22.71 -22.04
C HIS A 401 -39.30 23.19 -21.98
N ALA A 402 -39.53 24.34 -21.33
CA ALA A 402 -40.64 25.21 -21.69
C ALA A 402 -40.10 26.19 -22.74
N SER A 403 -40.23 25.79 -23.99
CA SER A 403 -40.03 26.61 -25.18
C SER A 403 -40.80 27.92 -25.08
N ASN A 404 -40.11 29.02 -25.39
CA ASN A 404 -40.74 30.25 -25.87
C ASN A 404 -41.69 29.91 -27.03
N GLY A 405 -42.96 30.23 -26.86
CA GLY A 405 -44.01 30.27 -27.86
C GLY A 405 -44.97 31.38 -27.51
#